data_AF-A0A1H1HE47-F1
#
_entry.id   AF-A0A1H1HE47-F1
#
_cell.length_a   1.000
_cell.length_b   1.000
_cell.length_c   1.000
_cell.angle_alpha   90.00
_cell.angle_beta   90.00
_cell.angle_gamma   90.00
#
_symmetry.space_group_name_H-M   'P 1'
#
loop_
_entity.id
_entity.type
_entity.pdbx_description
1 polymer ?
#
loop_
_entity_poly.entity_id
_entity_poly.type
_entity_poly.pdbx_seq_one_letter_code
_entity_poly.pdbx_strand_id
1 'polypeptide(L)'
;MAYTDPVPFSAPPHLLRTGRIFYAINIGLLRPIDFSGYYTFKIQWFPTKFFQINGPQKIMKNSADECQNMSQIRAEIDRLDSELISLFAERWTYINRAAEIKKPIGLAARIESRVEEVAGNVIAHAKTNGLAPSTYETMWRHLMESAIAHEEDLMETEENAK
;
A
#
# COMPACT_ATOMS: atom_id res chain seq x y z
N MET A 1 -19.95 37.05 -16.73
CA MET A 1 -20.62 36.36 -15.60
C MET A 1 -19.65 35.27 -15.15
N ALA A 2 -19.29 35.29 -13.86
CA ALA A 2 -17.97 34.89 -13.36
C ALA A 2 -17.65 33.38 -13.40
N TYR A 3 -16.42 33.05 -13.77
CA TYR A 3 -15.74 31.82 -13.36
C TYR A 3 -14.41 32.23 -12.74
N THR A 4 -14.32 32.08 -11.42
CA THR A 4 -13.18 32.47 -10.58
C THR A 4 -12.06 31.44 -10.70
N ASP A 5 -10.84 31.96 -10.74
CA ASP A 5 -9.56 31.24 -10.86
C ASP A 5 -9.33 30.16 -9.78
N PRO A 6 -8.48 29.15 -10.05
CA PRO A 6 -8.14 28.10 -9.09
C PRO A 6 -7.22 28.60 -7.96
N VAL A 7 -7.50 28.11 -6.75
CA VAL A 7 -6.80 28.43 -5.49
C VAL A 7 -5.39 27.82 -5.47
N PRO A 8 -4.33 28.53 -5.05
CA PRO A 8 -2.99 27.96 -4.93
C PRO A 8 -2.82 27.17 -3.61
N PHE A 9 -2.17 26.01 -3.71
CA PHE A 9 -1.77 25.16 -2.59
C PHE A 9 -0.69 25.86 -1.74
N SER A 10 -1.01 26.17 -0.48
CA SER A 10 -0.07 26.67 0.53
C SER A 10 0.19 25.59 1.56
N ALA A 11 1.42 25.07 1.62
CA ALA A 11 1.87 24.15 2.65
C ALA A 11 2.29 24.89 3.94
N PRO A 12 1.93 24.41 5.15
CA PRO A 12 2.51 24.93 6.38
C PRO A 12 3.82 24.21 6.75
N PRO A 13 4.86 24.94 7.22
CA PRO A 13 6.07 24.35 7.80
C PRO A 13 5.83 24.00 9.27
N HIS A 14 6.81 23.33 9.89
CA HIS A 14 7.04 23.04 11.33
C HIS A 14 6.09 22.05 12.06
N LEU A 15 6.60 20.86 12.40
CA LEU A 15 7.00 20.49 13.77
C LEU A 15 7.62 19.08 13.81
N LEU A 16 8.88 19.04 14.26
CA LEU A 16 9.60 17.82 14.60
C LEU A 16 9.32 17.44 16.07
N ARG A 17 9.32 16.12 16.31
CA ARG A 17 9.78 15.42 17.54
C ARG A 17 8.81 15.38 18.73
N THR A 18 8.40 14.17 19.12
CA THR A 18 8.86 13.42 20.32
C THR A 18 8.02 12.16 20.54
N GLY A 19 8.67 11.08 21.03
CA GLY A 19 8.01 10.12 21.94
C GLY A 19 7.74 8.71 21.42
N ARG A 20 8.74 7.83 21.54
CA ARG A 20 8.56 6.36 21.62
C ARG A 20 7.72 6.02 22.87
N ILE A 21 6.71 5.17 22.74
CA ILE A 21 6.26 4.27 23.82
C ILE A 21 5.96 2.91 23.19
N PHE A 22 6.65 1.87 23.66
CA PHE A 22 6.39 0.45 23.40
C PHE A 22 5.18 -0.01 24.23
N TYR A 23 4.38 -0.96 23.73
CA TYR A 23 3.93 -2.11 24.54
C TYR A 23 3.55 -3.28 23.62
N ALA A 24 4.07 -4.46 23.99
CA ALA A 24 3.82 -5.74 23.35
C ALA A 24 2.54 -6.38 23.90
N ILE A 25 1.77 -7.06 23.04
CA ILE A 25 0.94 -8.21 23.44
C ILE A 25 1.11 -9.31 22.39
N ASN A 26 1.47 -10.48 22.90
CA ASN A 26 1.69 -11.75 22.23
C ASN A 26 0.53 -12.68 22.61
N ILE A 27 -0.17 -13.27 21.64
CA ILE A 27 -0.98 -14.51 21.63
C ILE A 27 -1.44 -14.62 20.15
N GLY A 28 -1.14 -15.62 19.31
CA GLY A 28 -1.00 -17.05 19.52
C GLY A 28 -2.31 -17.77 19.18
N LEU A 29 -2.57 -18.12 17.91
CA LEU A 29 -3.22 -19.38 17.45
C LEU A 29 -3.66 -19.35 15.97
N LEU A 30 -3.27 -20.43 15.28
CA LEU A 30 -3.53 -20.79 13.89
C LEU A 30 -4.99 -21.22 13.65
N ARG A 31 -5.55 -20.90 12.48
CA ARG A 31 -6.39 -21.84 11.71
C ARG A 31 -6.16 -21.69 10.19
N PRO A 32 -6.24 -22.79 9.43
CA PRO A 32 -5.88 -22.83 8.01
C PRO A 32 -7.06 -22.39 7.14
N ILE A 33 -6.77 -21.61 6.09
CA ILE A 33 -7.72 -21.40 4.99
C ILE A 33 -7.32 -22.35 3.87
N ASP A 34 -8.22 -23.29 3.61
CA ASP A 34 -8.18 -24.22 2.48
C ASP A 34 -8.50 -23.45 1.19
N PHE A 35 -7.56 -23.46 0.23
CA PHE A 35 -7.78 -23.04 -1.14
C PHE A 35 -7.49 -24.22 -2.07
N SER A 36 -8.48 -25.09 -2.18
CA SER A 36 -8.58 -26.09 -3.24
C SER A 36 -8.96 -25.41 -4.56
N GLY A 37 -8.10 -25.53 -5.58
CA GLY A 37 -8.55 -25.58 -6.97
C GLY A 37 -7.99 -24.53 -7.95
N TYR A 38 -6.96 -24.96 -8.67
CA TYR A 38 -6.65 -24.66 -10.08
C TYR A 38 -6.14 -23.25 -10.46
N TYR A 39 -4.83 -23.12 -10.63
CA TYR A 39 -4.20 -22.72 -11.91
C TYR A 39 -2.76 -23.26 -11.95
N THR A 40 -2.44 -24.09 -12.93
CA THR A 40 -1.07 -24.55 -13.20
C THR A 40 -0.26 -23.43 -13.86
N PHE A 41 0.09 -22.39 -13.11
CA PHE A 41 1.21 -21.53 -13.46
C PHE A 41 2.50 -22.26 -13.07
N LYS A 42 3.25 -22.75 -14.06
CA LYS A 42 4.65 -23.18 -13.85
C LYS A 42 5.49 -21.94 -13.53
N ILE A 43 5.49 -21.53 -12.26
CA ILE A 43 6.44 -20.55 -11.74
C ILE A 43 7.78 -21.28 -11.56
N GLN A 44 8.63 -21.21 -12.57
CA GLN A 44 10.05 -21.57 -12.45
C GLN A 44 10.82 -20.34 -11.95
N TRP A 45 10.57 -19.92 -10.70
CA TRP A 45 11.26 -18.79 -10.06
C TRP A 45 11.61 -19.05 -8.60
N PHE A 46 12.11 -20.24 -8.27
CA PHE A 46 12.93 -20.41 -7.07
C PHE A 46 13.92 -21.54 -7.30
N PRO A 47 15.23 -21.26 -7.13
CA PRO A 47 16.06 -22.16 -6.35
C PRO A 47 16.30 -21.51 -4.98
N THR A 48 15.97 -22.30 -3.97
CA THR A 48 16.26 -22.14 -2.55
C THR A 48 17.70 -21.68 -2.29
N LYS A 49 17.86 -20.40 -1.92
CA LYS A 49 18.86 -19.99 -0.93
C LYS A 49 18.26 -18.91 -0.02
N PHE A 50 17.66 -19.42 1.06
CA PHE A 50 17.46 -18.67 2.28
C PHE A 50 18.80 -18.06 2.74
N PHE A 51 18.79 -16.74 2.93
CA PHE A 51 19.54 -16.00 3.94
C PHE A 51 21.05 -16.32 4.07
N GLN A 52 21.87 -15.59 3.31
CA GLN A 52 23.26 -15.33 3.69
C GLN A 52 23.28 -13.97 4.38
N ILE A 53 23.48 -13.95 5.71
CA ILE A 53 23.66 -12.70 6.47
C ILE A 53 25.02 -12.13 6.12
N ASN A 54 25.07 -11.29 5.09
CA ASN A 54 26.17 -10.36 4.91
C ASN A 54 25.81 -9.07 5.66
N GLY A 55 26.80 -8.47 6.33
CA GLY A 55 26.68 -7.25 7.14
C GLY A 55 26.17 -6.03 6.35
N PRO A 56 26.30 -4.78 6.86
CA PRO A 56 25.66 -3.61 6.26
C PRO A 56 26.27 -3.30 4.88
N GLN A 57 25.76 -3.97 3.86
CA GLN A 57 26.08 -3.71 2.48
C GLN A 57 25.21 -2.51 2.11
N LYS A 58 25.87 -1.37 1.91
CA LYS A 58 25.28 -0.23 1.21
C LYS A 58 24.72 -0.80 -0.10
N ILE A 59 23.41 -1.00 -0.19
CA ILE A 59 22.77 -1.54 -1.38
C ILE A 59 23.02 -0.48 -2.46
N MET A 60 24.04 -0.72 -3.29
CA MET A 60 24.31 0.10 -4.46
C MET A 60 23.13 -0.12 -5.40
N LYS A 61 22.18 0.80 -5.36
CA LYS A 61 21.11 0.93 -6.34
C LYS A 61 21.78 1.14 -7.69
N ASN A 62 21.69 0.14 -8.56
CA ASN A 62 22.07 0.32 -9.96
C ASN A 62 20.91 0.97 -10.71
N SER A 63 21.20 1.90 -11.60
CA SER A 63 20.19 2.30 -12.59
C SER A 63 19.95 1.16 -13.59
N ALA A 64 18.83 1.22 -14.31
CA ALA A 64 18.48 0.16 -15.26
C ALA A 64 19.54 -0.02 -16.36
N ASP A 65 20.17 1.08 -16.80
CA ASP A 65 21.24 1.11 -17.80
C ASP A 65 22.61 0.62 -17.28
N GLU A 66 22.83 0.64 -15.97
CA GLU A 66 24.05 0.11 -15.34
C GLU A 66 24.01 -1.41 -15.18
N CYS A 67 22.83 -2.03 -15.22
CA CYS A 67 22.67 -3.47 -15.08
C CYS A 67 23.25 -4.22 -16.29
N GLN A 68 24.30 -5.01 -16.05
CA GLN A 68 25.03 -5.76 -17.08
C GLN A 68 24.47 -7.16 -17.35
N ASN A 69 23.57 -7.66 -16.49
CA ASN A 69 22.97 -8.98 -16.65
C ASN A 69 21.61 -9.10 -15.94
N MET A 70 20.89 -10.18 -16.26
CA MET A 70 19.55 -10.44 -15.70
C MET A 70 19.53 -10.61 -14.18
N SER A 71 20.62 -11.08 -13.57
CA SER A 71 20.68 -11.23 -12.11
C SER A 71 20.67 -9.88 -11.41
N GLN A 72 21.34 -8.87 -11.97
CA GLN A 72 21.33 -7.51 -11.43
C GLN A 72 19.96 -6.85 -11.60
N ILE A 73 19.32 -7.03 -12.76
CA ILE A 73 17.97 -6.51 -13.01
C ILE A 73 16.98 -7.08 -12.00
N ARG A 74 16.99 -8.40 -11.78
CA ARG A 74 16.08 -9.07 -10.83
C ARG A 74 16.31 -8.58 -9.41
N ALA A 75 17.56 -8.44 -8.99
CA ALA A 75 17.88 -7.91 -7.65
C ALA A 75 17.34 -6.48 -7.44
N GLU A 76 17.39 -5.62 -8.46
CA GLU A 76 16.81 -4.27 -8.37
C GLU A 76 15.28 -4.29 -8.38
N ILE A 77 14.65 -5.19 -9.14
CA ILE A 77 13.18 -5.37 -9.10
C ILE A 77 12.75 -5.87 -7.73
N ASP A 78 13.40 -6.91 -7.19
CA ASP A 78 13.10 -7.46 -5.86
C ASP A 78 13.24 -6.38 -4.77
N ARG A 79 14.26 -5.50 -4.89
CA ARG A 79 14.43 -4.34 -4.01
C ARG A 79 13.25 -3.37 -4.12
N LEU A 80 12.85 -3.01 -5.34
CA LEU A 80 11.71 -2.11 -5.57
C LEU A 80 10.40 -2.70 -5.04
N ASP A 81 10.17 -4.00 -5.25
CA ASP A 81 8.98 -4.68 -4.76
C ASP A 81 8.92 -4.69 -3.23
N SER A 82 10.06 -4.90 -2.56
CA SER A 82 10.15 -4.78 -1.10
C SER A 82 9.85 -3.36 -0.59
N GLU A 83 10.31 -2.34 -1.32
CA GLU A 83 10.01 -0.93 -1.00
C GLU A 83 8.53 -0.61 -1.22
N LEU A 84 7.93 -1.09 -2.30
CA LEU A 84 6.49 -0.95 -2.57
C LEU A 84 5.64 -1.58 -1.47
N ILE A 85 5.97 -2.80 -1.02
CA ILE A 85 5.29 -3.46 0.08
C ILE A 85 5.41 -2.64 1.38
N SER A 86 6.58 -2.05 1.65
CA SER A 86 6.78 -1.19 2.82
C SER A 86 5.90 0.07 2.77
N LEU A 87 5.78 0.69 1.59
CA LEU A 87 4.89 1.83 1.38
C LEU A 87 3.41 1.45 1.49
N PHE A 88 3.02 0.27 1.03
CA PHE A 88 1.65 -0.23 1.22
C PHE A 88 1.34 -0.49 2.69
N ALA A 89 2.28 -1.02 3.47
CA ALA A 89 2.13 -1.19 4.91
C ALA A 89 1.95 0.17 5.60
N GLU A 90 2.73 1.19 5.24
CA GLU A 90 2.54 2.55 5.74
C GLU A 90 1.16 3.09 5.38
N ARG A 91 0.75 2.98 4.11
CA ARG A 91 -0.59 3.37 3.63
C ARG A 91 -1.70 2.69 4.46
N TRP A 92 -1.52 1.43 4.82
CA TRP A 92 -2.47 0.66 5.62
C TRP A 92 -2.68 1.23 7.02
N THR A 93 -1.63 1.79 7.64
CA THR A 93 -1.76 2.43 8.96
C THR A 93 -2.70 3.65 8.92
N TYR A 94 -2.70 4.41 7.82
CA TYR A 94 -3.62 5.53 7.64
C TYR A 94 -5.07 5.07 7.41
N ILE A 95 -5.27 3.91 6.78
CA ILE A 95 -6.61 3.31 6.63
C ILE A 95 -7.17 2.90 7.99
N ASN A 96 -6.38 2.22 8.82
CA ASN A 96 -6.78 1.90 10.20
C ASN A 96 -7.14 3.16 10.98
N ARG A 97 -6.30 4.20 10.86
CA ARG A 97 -6.57 5.49 11.52
C ARG A 97 -7.84 6.18 10.99
N ALA A 98 -8.15 6.02 9.71
CA ALA A 98 -9.38 6.55 9.12
C ALA A 98 -10.62 5.86 9.71
N ALA A 99 -10.61 4.54 9.88
CA ALA A 99 -11.71 3.82 10.54
C ALA A 99 -11.99 4.34 11.96
N GLU A 100 -10.93 4.52 12.76
CA GLU A 100 -11.03 5.07 14.12
C GLU A 100 -11.67 6.47 14.15
N ILE A 101 -11.41 7.31 13.12
CA ILE A 101 -11.97 8.66 13.01
C ILE A 101 -13.40 8.64 12.49
N LYS A 102 -13.69 7.79 11.49
CA LYS A 102 -15.01 7.69 10.83
C LYS A 102 -16.09 7.16 11.78
N LYS A 103 -15.74 6.17 12.60
CA LYS A 103 -16.66 5.46 13.47
C LYS A 103 -17.45 6.36 14.43
N PRO A 104 -16.84 7.22 15.27
CA PRO A 104 -17.60 8.05 16.23
C PRO A 104 -18.49 9.11 15.55
N ILE A 105 -18.22 9.48 14.31
CA ILE A 105 -19.01 10.45 13.55
C ILE A 105 -20.04 9.78 12.61
N GLY A 106 -20.13 8.45 12.61
CA GLY A 106 -21.04 7.69 11.76
C GLY A 106 -20.77 7.84 10.27
N LEU A 107 -19.53 8.15 9.88
CA LEU A 107 -19.16 8.31 8.48
C LEU A 107 -18.94 6.93 7.85
N ALA A 108 -19.57 6.66 6.70
CA ALA A 108 -19.44 5.39 6.01
C ALA A 108 -17.98 5.10 5.60
N ALA A 109 -17.60 3.82 5.64
CA ALA A 109 -16.31 3.35 5.12
C ALA A 109 -16.16 3.72 3.64
N ARG A 110 -17.17 3.38 2.83
CA ARG A 110 -17.26 3.76 1.42
C ARG A 110 -17.83 5.16 1.22
N ILE A 111 -17.08 6.00 0.53
CA ILE A 111 -17.53 7.30 0.01
C ILE A 111 -17.20 7.34 -1.48
N GLU A 112 -18.22 7.20 -2.34
CA GLU A 112 -18.03 7.00 -3.78
C GLU A 112 -17.25 8.13 -4.45
N SER A 113 -17.54 9.39 -4.07
CA SER A 113 -16.80 10.54 -4.60
C SER A 113 -15.31 10.48 -4.29
N ARG A 114 -14.93 9.90 -3.13
CA ARG A 114 -13.52 9.72 -2.76
C ARG A 114 -12.87 8.58 -3.53
N VAL A 115 -13.59 7.50 -3.82
CA VAL A 115 -13.10 6.40 -4.67
C VAL A 115 -12.75 6.92 -6.06
N GLU A 116 -13.64 7.69 -6.68
CA GLU A 116 -13.42 8.26 -8.01
C GLU A 116 -12.30 9.30 -8.02
N GLU A 117 -12.17 10.11 -6.98
CA GLU A 117 -11.06 11.06 -6.85
C GLU A 117 -9.70 10.33 -6.80
N VAL A 118 -9.59 9.27 -5.98
CA VAL A 118 -8.35 8.49 -5.88
C VAL A 118 -8.04 7.78 -7.20
N ALA A 119 -9.05 7.21 -7.87
CA ALA A 119 -8.87 6.61 -9.20
C ALA A 119 -8.37 7.64 -10.22
N GLY A 120 -8.96 8.84 -10.24
CA GLY A 120 -8.53 9.95 -11.09
C GLY A 120 -7.08 10.37 -10.85
N ASN A 121 -6.66 10.45 -9.58
CA ASN A 121 -5.28 10.76 -9.21
C ASN A 121 -4.30 9.69 -9.71
N VAL A 122 -4.64 8.41 -9.57
CA VAL A 122 -3.81 7.28 -10.05
C VAL A 122 -3.67 7.31 -11.57
N ILE A 123 -4.76 7.57 -12.30
CA ILE A 123 -4.72 7.73 -13.76
C ILE A 123 -3.78 8.86 -14.15
N ALA A 124 -3.85 10.01 -13.48
CA ALA A 124 -2.98 11.15 -13.75
C ALA A 124 -1.50 10.80 -13.48
N HIS A 125 -1.20 10.18 -12.33
CA HIS A 125 0.16 9.75 -11.99
C HIS A 125 0.70 8.71 -12.98
N ALA A 126 -0.11 7.72 -13.39
CA ALA A 126 0.29 6.73 -14.36
C ALA A 126 0.68 7.39 -15.70
N LYS A 127 -0.14 8.32 -16.20
CA LYS A 127 0.14 9.08 -17.43
C LYS A 127 1.45 9.86 -17.32
N THR A 128 1.65 10.61 -16.23
CA THR A 128 2.88 11.41 -16.03
C THR A 128 4.14 10.55 -16.01
N ASN A 129 4.05 9.30 -15.56
CA ASN A 129 5.18 8.36 -15.48
C ASN A 129 5.28 7.42 -16.71
N GLY A 130 4.51 7.65 -17.77
CA GLY A 130 4.55 6.82 -18.98
C GLY A 130 3.98 5.39 -18.80
N LEU A 131 3.15 5.18 -17.78
CA LEU A 131 2.53 3.91 -17.45
C LEU A 131 1.13 3.78 -18.07
N ALA A 132 0.68 2.54 -18.30
CA ALA A 132 -0.64 2.27 -18.87
C ALA A 132 -1.76 2.60 -17.86
N PRO A 133 -2.56 3.66 -18.05
CA PRO A 133 -3.42 4.16 -16.96
C PRO A 133 -4.50 3.17 -16.51
N SER A 134 -5.09 2.42 -17.44
CA SER A 134 -6.14 1.44 -17.15
C SER A 134 -5.67 0.28 -16.27
N THR A 135 -4.41 -0.13 -16.41
CA THR A 135 -3.81 -1.18 -15.58
C THR A 135 -3.70 -0.72 -14.13
N TYR A 136 -3.17 0.48 -13.92
CA TYR A 136 -2.96 1.01 -12.57
C TYR A 136 -4.27 1.44 -11.91
N GLU A 137 -5.24 1.95 -12.67
CA GLU A 137 -6.58 2.21 -12.16
C GLU A 137 -7.22 0.92 -11.62
N THR A 138 -7.22 -0.16 -12.42
CA THR A 138 -7.79 -1.46 -12.01
C THR A 138 -7.13 -1.96 -10.72
N MET A 139 -5.79 -1.92 -10.67
CA MET A 139 -5.04 -2.33 -9.48
C MET A 139 -5.41 -1.49 -8.25
N TRP A 140 -5.49 -0.17 -8.39
CA TRP A 140 -5.83 0.71 -7.27
C TRP A 140 -7.26 0.54 -6.80
N ARG A 141 -8.22 0.32 -7.71
CA ARG A 141 -9.60 0.00 -7.34
C ARG A 141 -9.66 -1.26 -6.49
N HIS A 142 -8.94 -2.32 -6.85
CA HIS A 142 -8.83 -3.50 -5.99
C HIS A 142 -8.26 -3.19 -4.60
N LEU A 143 -7.19 -2.39 -4.51
CA LEU A 143 -6.64 -1.97 -3.21
C LEU A 143 -7.62 -1.11 -2.38
N MET A 144 -8.47 -0.31 -3.02
CA MET A 144 -9.50 0.47 -2.34
C MET A 144 -10.64 -0.41 -1.84
N GLU A 145 -11.13 -1.36 -2.64
CA GLU A 145 -12.17 -2.29 -2.21
C GLU A 145 -11.70 -3.14 -1.01
N SER A 146 -10.45 -3.62 -1.02
CA SER A 146 -9.89 -4.33 0.14
C SER A 146 -9.77 -3.45 1.39
N ALA A 147 -9.46 -2.15 1.22
CA ALA A 147 -9.40 -1.21 2.33
C ALA A 147 -10.80 -0.92 2.92
N ILE A 148 -11.80 -0.72 2.06
CA ILE A 148 -13.19 -0.47 2.46
C ILE A 148 -13.72 -1.65 3.27
N ALA A 149 -13.55 -2.88 2.77
CA ALA A 149 -14.00 -4.09 3.46
C ALA A 149 -13.35 -4.21 4.86
N HIS A 150 -12.06 -3.92 4.97
CA HIS A 150 -11.36 -3.92 6.26
C HIS A 150 -11.86 -2.82 7.21
N GLU A 151 -12.15 -1.62 6.69
CA GLU A 151 -12.75 -0.56 7.51
C GLU A 151 -14.15 -0.97 8.01
N GLU A 152 -14.97 -1.61 7.18
CA GLU A 152 -16.29 -2.12 7.55
C GLU A 152 -16.18 -3.14 8.69
N ASP A 153 -15.29 -4.13 8.58
CA ASP A 153 -15.04 -5.14 9.63
C ASP A 153 -14.65 -4.51 10.98
N LEU A 154 -13.76 -3.50 10.97
CA LEU A 154 -13.34 -2.78 12.18
C LEU A 154 -14.47 -1.94 12.79
N MET A 155 -15.37 -1.42 11.94
CA MET A 155 -16.50 -0.62 12.39
C MET A 155 -17.58 -1.51 13.01
N GLU A 156 -17.86 -2.69 12.45
CA GLU A 156 -18.86 -3.65 12.96
C GLU A 156 -18.45 -4.33 14.29
N THR A 157 -17.17 -4.71 14.42
CA THR A 157 -16.70 -5.55 15.54
C THR A 157 -16.80 -4.91 16.92
N GLU A 158 -16.72 -3.58 17.04
CA GLU A 158 -16.91 -2.91 18.36
C GLU A 158 -18.36 -2.49 18.63
N GLU A 159 -19.23 -2.44 17.62
CA GLU A 159 -20.66 -2.20 17.83
C GLU A 159 -21.30 -3.42 18.51
N ASN A 160 -20.85 -4.63 18.16
CA ASN A 160 -21.28 -5.89 18.78
C ASN A 160 -20.62 -6.20 20.13
N ALA A 161 -19.68 -5.37 20.60
CA ALA A 161 -18.98 -5.53 21.87
C ALA A 161 -19.55 -4.65 23.00
N LYS A 162 -20.66 -3.93 22.75
CA LYS A 162 -21.43 -3.14 23.71
C LYS A 162 -22.76 -3.81 24.04
#